data_AF-A0A1E5UM00-F1
#
_entry.id   AF-A0A1E5UM00-F1
#
_cell.length_a   1.000
_cell.length_b   1.000
_cell.length_c   1.000
_cell.angle_alpha   90.00
_cell.angle_beta   90.00
_cell.angle_gamma   90.00
#
_symmetry.space_group_name_H-M   'P 1'
#
loop_
_entity.id
_entity.type
_entity.pdbx_description
1 polymer ?
#
loop_
_entity_poly.entity_id
_entity_poly.type
_entity_poly.pdbx_seq_one_letter_code
_entity_poly.pdbx_strand_id
1 'polypeptide(L)'
;MRTARFHQPERYGTAHSASSELLATRKNLRTAADPRPCGCRPAASHVPDQQLGVGSACWVPMAAARACLVALAVAAALFLEGAAAGNAGAASLKQRRRQLLLRQRQVRSHLKRLNKAPLATFESPDGDIIDCVHISNQPAFDHPFLKNHTIQMRPAYHPEGLYDESKVASQQQTQTIAQMWHQNGKCPEDTIPIRRTKKEDVLRASSVRRYGKKRNRSTPNPMSVDPDMLNDSGHQHAIAYVEGDKYYGAKATINVWQPKIEQANEFSLSQFWILGGSFGQDLNSIEAGWQVSPDLYGDNNTRLFTYWTSDAYQATGCYNLLCSGFIQINNQIAMGASIFPISNYGGSQYDINILVWKDPKEGNWWLQFGNDYVLGYWPSFLFSYLADSASMIEWGGEVVNSEPDGSHTSTQMGSGHFPEEGFGKASYFRNIQVVDSSNNLKAPRGVASFTEQSNCYDVQNGNNGDWGTYFYYGGPGKNPNCP
;
A
#
# COMPACT_ATOMS: atom_id res chain seq x y z
N MET A 1 1.32 24.38 66.05
CA MET A 1 1.25 22.97 66.50
C MET A 1 1.32 22.07 65.28
N ARG A 2 2.29 21.15 65.30
CA ARG A 2 2.49 19.93 64.47
C ARG A 2 2.78 20.05 62.96
N THR A 3 4.08 20.05 62.70
CA THR A 3 4.83 19.54 61.55
C THR A 3 4.89 17.99 61.54
N ALA A 4 5.06 17.38 60.36
CA ALA A 4 5.58 16.01 60.15
C ALA A 4 6.30 16.03 58.77
N ARG A 5 7.63 16.05 58.63
CA ARG A 5 8.73 15.10 58.90
C ARG A 5 8.66 13.76 58.15
N PHE A 6 9.61 13.65 57.21
CA PHE A 6 10.18 12.49 56.51
C PHE A 6 10.46 11.27 57.40
N HIS A 7 10.33 10.08 56.82
CA HIS A 7 11.19 8.91 57.12
C HIS A 7 11.26 7.93 55.93
N GLN A 8 12.48 7.72 55.42
CA GLN A 8 12.94 6.46 54.81
C GLN A 8 13.20 5.43 55.92
N PRO A 9 13.35 4.14 55.57
CA PRO A 9 14.54 3.46 56.06
C PRO A 9 15.27 2.59 55.01
N GLU A 10 16.52 2.36 55.37
CA GLU A 10 17.65 1.81 54.63
C GLU A 10 17.71 0.28 54.56
N ARG A 11 18.65 -0.12 53.69
CA ARG A 11 19.29 -1.43 53.44
C ARG A 11 19.85 -2.13 54.68
N TYR A 12 19.91 -3.46 54.60
CA TYR A 12 21.04 -4.34 54.97
C TYR A 12 20.97 -5.53 53.97
N GLY A 13 22.01 -5.91 53.19
CA GLY A 13 23.33 -6.46 53.57
C GLY A 13 23.16 -7.95 53.92
N THR A 14 23.84 -8.98 53.40
CA THR A 14 25.18 -9.19 52.80
C THR A 14 25.26 -10.69 52.41
N ALA A 15 25.75 -11.08 51.23
CA ALA A 15 27.10 -11.64 50.95
C ALA A 15 27.26 -13.17 50.98
N HIS A 16 27.73 -13.75 49.86
CA HIS A 16 28.85 -14.70 49.68
C HIS A 16 28.88 -15.12 48.18
N SER A 17 29.90 -14.79 47.36
CA SER A 17 31.26 -15.40 47.26
C SER A 17 31.16 -16.88 46.85
N ALA A 18 31.74 -17.41 45.76
CA ALA A 18 33.07 -17.18 45.18
C ALA A 18 33.21 -17.82 43.77
N SER A 19 34.02 -17.19 42.90
CA SER A 19 35.16 -17.74 42.10
C SER A 19 34.91 -18.92 41.14
N SER A 20 35.46 -19.00 39.91
CA SER A 20 36.78 -18.66 39.34
C SER A 20 36.66 -18.61 37.80
N GLU A 21 37.24 -17.62 37.07
CA GLU A 21 38.49 -17.72 36.27
C GLU A 21 38.60 -18.99 35.40
N LEU A 22 39.02 -19.05 34.13
CA LEU A 22 39.91 -18.29 33.21
C LEU A 22 39.79 -19.12 31.87
N LEU A 23 39.91 -18.65 30.62
CA LEU A 23 41.13 -18.22 29.90
C LEU A 23 40.77 -18.23 28.38
N ALA A 24 41.04 -17.12 27.67
CA ALA A 24 41.66 -17.00 26.32
C ALA A 24 41.04 -17.75 25.08
N THR A 25 41.17 -17.35 23.80
CA THR A 25 41.88 -16.28 23.09
C THR A 25 41.35 -16.21 21.64
N ARG A 26 41.19 -14.98 21.13
CA ARG A 26 41.59 -14.43 19.81
C ARG A 26 41.56 -15.28 18.50
N LYS A 27 40.92 -14.63 17.51
CA LYS A 27 41.42 -14.22 16.16
C LYS A 27 41.30 -15.17 14.94
N ASN A 28 40.48 -14.67 13.99
CA ASN A 28 40.83 -14.27 12.62
C ASN A 28 41.10 -15.28 11.48
N LEU A 29 40.41 -14.95 10.37
CA LEU A 29 40.86 -14.85 8.96
C LEU A 29 40.91 -16.11 8.05
N ARG A 30 40.08 -16.01 7.00
CA ARG A 30 40.30 -16.20 5.54
C ARG A 30 41.37 -17.20 5.07
N THR A 31 41.01 -18.04 4.08
CA THR A 31 41.44 -18.08 2.65
C THR A 31 40.92 -19.38 2.01
N ALA A 32 40.18 -19.39 0.89
CA ALA A 32 40.55 -19.32 -0.52
C ALA A 32 41.11 -20.64 -1.14
N ALA A 33 40.63 -20.92 -2.37
CA ALA A 33 41.23 -21.71 -3.47
C ALA A 33 40.67 -23.13 -3.80
N ASP A 34 40.11 -23.21 -5.01
CA ASP A 34 39.95 -24.35 -5.95
C ASP A 34 41.36 -24.86 -6.40
N PRO A 35 41.63 -26.12 -6.87
CA PRO A 35 41.07 -26.70 -8.13
C PRO A 35 40.99 -28.26 -8.26
N ARG A 36 40.43 -28.71 -9.42
CA ARG A 36 40.47 -30.01 -10.20
C ARG A 36 41.66 -30.99 -9.95
N PRO A 37 41.75 -32.29 -10.43
CA PRO A 37 41.19 -32.90 -11.68
C PRO A 37 40.94 -34.45 -11.73
N CYS A 38 40.71 -34.94 -12.96
CA CYS A 38 40.46 -36.29 -13.51
C CYS A 38 41.48 -37.42 -13.22
N GLY A 39 41.09 -38.68 -13.47
CA GLY A 39 42.01 -39.79 -13.72
C GLY A 39 41.36 -41.16 -13.99
N CYS A 40 41.54 -41.71 -15.20
CA CYS A 40 41.16 -43.06 -15.63
C CYS A 40 42.14 -44.14 -15.15
N ARG A 41 41.73 -45.41 -15.09
CA ARG A 41 42.64 -46.58 -15.14
C ARG A 41 42.06 -47.77 -15.93
N PRO A 42 42.91 -48.56 -16.62
CA PRO A 42 42.53 -49.62 -17.55
C PRO A 42 42.66 -51.03 -16.95
N ALA A 43 42.13 -52.04 -17.64
CA ALA A 43 42.41 -53.46 -17.38
C ALA A 43 42.93 -54.12 -18.66
N ALA A 44 44.09 -54.76 -18.55
CA ALA A 44 44.64 -55.70 -19.52
C ALA A 44 45.15 -56.92 -18.73
N SER A 45 44.85 -58.12 -19.22
CA SER A 45 45.47 -59.37 -18.77
C SER A 45 46.05 -60.09 -19.99
N HIS A 46 47.34 -60.43 -19.86
CA HIS A 46 48.18 -61.23 -20.76
C HIS A 46 47.52 -62.55 -21.22
N VAL A 47 47.89 -63.17 -22.34
CA VAL A 47 49.16 -63.91 -22.62
C VAL A 47 49.26 -64.17 -24.15
N PRO A 48 50.47 -64.25 -24.77
CA PRO A 48 50.69 -64.41 -26.23
C PRO A 48 50.66 -65.91 -26.66
N ASP A 49 50.72 -66.37 -27.90
CA ASP A 49 51.30 -65.86 -29.14
C ASP A 49 50.67 -66.58 -30.36
N GLN A 50 50.77 -66.00 -31.56
CA GLN A 50 50.16 -66.47 -32.82
C GLN A 50 51.02 -67.47 -33.61
N GLN A 51 50.37 -68.39 -34.33
CA GLN A 51 50.78 -68.81 -35.68
C GLN A 51 49.57 -68.91 -36.63
N LEU A 52 49.80 -68.53 -37.89
CA LEU A 52 48.83 -68.18 -38.94
C LEU A 52 48.06 -69.35 -39.57
N GLY A 53 46.81 -69.09 -39.98
CA GLY A 53 46.01 -69.94 -40.87
C GLY A 53 44.84 -69.17 -41.52
N VAL A 54 44.62 -69.42 -42.80
CA VAL A 54 43.93 -68.58 -43.81
C VAL A 54 42.41 -68.83 -43.91
N GLY A 55 41.63 -67.76 -44.16
CA GLY A 55 40.51 -67.71 -45.12
C GLY A 55 39.09 -68.14 -44.70
N SER A 56 38.12 -67.22 -44.80
CA SER A 56 36.86 -67.38 -45.58
C SER A 56 35.90 -66.20 -45.38
N ALA A 57 35.37 -65.67 -46.48
CA ALA A 57 34.36 -64.62 -46.51
C ALA A 57 32.95 -65.20 -46.32
N CYS A 58 32.11 -64.55 -45.50
CA CYS A 58 30.68 -64.85 -45.36
C CYS A 58 29.82 -63.65 -45.77
N TRP A 59 28.85 -63.94 -46.65
CA TRP A 59 27.80 -63.03 -47.12
C TRP A 59 26.79 -62.74 -46.00
N VAL A 60 26.43 -61.47 -45.81
CA VAL A 60 25.36 -61.06 -44.87
C VAL A 60 24.00 -61.09 -45.61
N PRO A 61 22.97 -61.78 -45.11
CA PRO A 61 21.67 -61.87 -45.78
C PRO A 61 20.93 -60.53 -45.74
N MET A 62 20.28 -60.16 -46.86
CA MET A 62 19.57 -58.88 -47.07
C MET A 62 18.55 -58.50 -45.98
N ALA A 63 18.04 -59.47 -45.22
CA ALA A 63 17.14 -59.23 -44.09
C ALA A 63 17.82 -58.46 -42.93
N ALA A 64 19.10 -58.75 -42.66
CA ALA A 64 19.87 -58.05 -41.64
C ALA A 64 20.15 -56.59 -42.05
N ALA A 65 20.37 -56.34 -43.34
CA ALA A 65 20.58 -54.99 -43.88
C ALA A 65 19.31 -54.12 -43.74
N ARG A 66 18.11 -54.68 -43.98
CA ARG A 66 16.85 -53.97 -43.80
C ARG A 66 16.56 -53.64 -42.32
N ALA A 67 16.81 -54.59 -41.42
CA ALA A 67 16.66 -54.35 -39.98
C ALA A 67 17.62 -53.25 -39.47
N CYS A 68 18.86 -53.24 -39.98
CA CYS A 68 19.87 -52.23 -39.64
C CYS A 68 19.48 -50.83 -40.15
N LEU A 69 18.92 -50.73 -41.36
CA LEU A 69 18.43 -49.46 -41.91
C LEU A 69 17.24 -48.90 -41.13
N VAL A 70 16.31 -49.76 -40.71
CA VAL A 70 15.18 -49.34 -39.85
C VAL A 70 15.67 -48.88 -38.48
N ALA A 71 16.61 -49.61 -37.86
CA ALA A 71 17.18 -49.22 -36.58
C ALA A 71 17.94 -47.88 -36.66
N LEU A 72 18.70 -47.64 -37.73
CA LEU A 72 19.38 -46.37 -37.98
C LEU A 72 18.40 -45.22 -38.23
N ALA A 73 17.31 -45.47 -38.96
CA ALA A 73 16.26 -44.47 -39.20
C ALA A 73 15.54 -44.09 -37.89
N VAL A 74 15.21 -45.08 -37.04
CA VAL A 74 14.60 -44.83 -35.72
C VAL A 74 15.56 -44.09 -34.80
N ALA A 75 16.84 -44.49 -34.75
CA ALA A 75 17.84 -43.79 -33.97
C ALA A 75 18.01 -42.34 -34.44
N ALA A 76 18.11 -42.11 -35.76
CA ALA A 76 18.20 -40.76 -36.33
C ALA A 76 16.96 -39.92 -36.00
N ALA A 77 15.76 -40.50 -36.07
CA ALA A 77 14.52 -39.80 -35.68
C ALA A 77 14.52 -39.42 -34.20
N LEU A 78 14.89 -40.33 -33.30
CA LEU A 78 14.98 -40.06 -31.86
C LEU A 78 16.06 -39.01 -31.53
N PHE A 79 17.20 -39.03 -32.23
CA PHE A 79 18.24 -38.00 -32.10
C PHE A 79 17.77 -36.63 -32.59
N LEU A 80 17.03 -36.59 -33.71
CA LEU A 80 16.46 -35.35 -34.25
C LEU A 80 15.38 -34.77 -33.33
N GLU A 81 14.51 -35.61 -32.75
CA GLU A 81 13.53 -35.19 -31.73
C GLU A 81 14.22 -34.69 -30.45
N GLY A 82 15.24 -35.40 -29.96
CA GLY A 82 16.03 -34.97 -28.80
C GLY A 82 16.78 -33.65 -29.01
N ALA A 83 17.36 -33.44 -30.20
CA ALA A 83 18.02 -32.19 -30.57
C ALA A 83 17.03 -31.03 -30.73
N ALA A 84 15.85 -31.29 -31.32
CA ALA A 84 14.79 -30.29 -31.45
C ALA A 84 14.22 -29.89 -30.07
N ALA A 85 14.00 -30.84 -29.17
CA ALA A 85 13.57 -30.60 -27.80
C ALA A 85 14.62 -29.82 -26.99
N GLY A 86 15.91 -30.15 -27.14
CA GLY A 86 17.02 -29.41 -26.54
C GLY A 86 17.13 -27.96 -27.03
N ASN A 87 16.96 -27.73 -28.33
CA ASN A 87 16.95 -26.38 -28.92
C ASN A 87 15.73 -25.56 -28.47
N ALA A 88 14.55 -26.18 -28.38
CA ALA A 88 13.34 -25.54 -27.85
C ALA A 88 13.51 -25.15 -26.38
N GLY A 89 14.12 -26.00 -25.55
CA GLY A 89 14.45 -25.70 -24.16
C GLY A 89 15.45 -24.55 -24.01
N ALA A 90 16.51 -24.54 -24.82
CA ALA A 90 17.51 -23.47 -24.83
C ALA A 90 16.92 -22.13 -25.34
N ALA A 91 16.04 -22.16 -26.35
CA ALA A 91 15.32 -20.99 -26.84
C ALA A 91 14.37 -20.42 -25.78
N SER A 92 13.64 -21.28 -25.06
CA SER A 92 12.77 -20.92 -23.94
C SER A 92 13.55 -20.26 -22.78
N LEU A 93 14.72 -20.80 -22.41
CA LEU A 93 15.59 -20.20 -21.40
C LEU A 93 16.16 -18.84 -21.83
N LYS A 94 16.60 -18.70 -23.09
CA LYS A 94 17.05 -17.41 -23.66
C LYS A 94 15.92 -16.37 -23.65
N GLN A 95 14.70 -16.79 -24.00
CA GLN A 95 13.53 -15.91 -23.98
C GLN A 95 13.16 -15.47 -22.55
N ARG A 96 13.13 -16.39 -21.57
CA ARG A 96 12.90 -16.06 -20.15
C ARG A 96 13.96 -15.11 -19.61
N ARG A 97 15.24 -15.35 -19.92
CA ARG A 97 16.34 -14.46 -19.52
C ARG A 97 16.19 -13.06 -20.13
N ARG A 98 15.80 -12.96 -21.40
CA ARG A 98 15.52 -11.69 -22.07
C ARG A 98 14.35 -10.95 -21.41
N GLN A 99 13.26 -11.64 -21.10
CA GLN A 99 12.11 -11.06 -20.39
C GLN A 99 12.48 -10.55 -18.99
N LEU A 100 13.26 -11.32 -18.23
CA LEU A 100 13.72 -10.92 -16.90
C LEU A 100 14.62 -9.67 -16.95
N LEU A 101 15.54 -9.60 -17.92
CA LEU A 101 16.37 -8.42 -18.14
C LEU A 101 15.55 -7.18 -18.53
N LEU A 102 14.53 -7.34 -19.39
CA LEU A 102 13.61 -6.26 -19.75
C LEU A 102 12.82 -5.78 -18.52
N ARG A 103 12.28 -6.69 -17.72
CA ARG A 103 11.56 -6.36 -16.48
C ARG A 103 12.47 -5.62 -15.51
N GLN A 104 13.72 -6.05 -15.33
CA GLN A 104 14.70 -5.35 -14.48
C GLN A 104 15.00 -3.93 -14.98
N ARG A 105 15.15 -3.72 -16.29
CA ARG A 105 15.34 -2.39 -16.87
C ARG A 105 14.12 -1.49 -16.64
N GLN A 106 12.92 -2.02 -16.85
CA GLN A 106 11.66 -1.30 -16.59
C GLN A 106 11.55 -0.87 -15.12
N VAL A 107 11.81 -1.80 -14.18
CA VAL A 107 11.81 -1.49 -12.75
C VAL A 107 12.84 -0.41 -12.42
N ARG A 108 14.07 -0.53 -12.92
CA ARG A 108 15.12 0.47 -12.67
C ARG A 108 14.74 1.86 -13.21
N SER A 109 14.17 1.92 -14.42
CA SER A 109 13.69 3.17 -15.02
C SER A 109 12.53 3.78 -14.22
N HIS A 110 11.62 2.95 -13.72
CA HIS A 110 10.48 3.38 -12.94
C HIS A 110 10.90 3.92 -11.58
N LEU A 111 11.78 3.22 -10.86
CA LEU A 111 12.34 3.67 -9.59
C LEU A 111 13.10 4.99 -9.72
N LYS A 112 13.85 5.19 -10.81
CA LYS A 112 14.54 6.47 -11.07
C LYS A 112 13.57 7.65 -11.23
N ARG A 113 12.35 7.39 -11.72
CA ARG A 113 11.32 8.42 -11.87
C ARG A 113 10.69 8.77 -10.50
N LEU A 114 10.39 7.74 -9.70
CA LEU A 114 9.74 7.90 -8.39
C LEU A 114 10.67 8.46 -7.33
N ASN A 115 11.84 7.84 -7.15
CA ASN A 115 12.80 8.21 -6.13
C ASN A 115 13.67 9.37 -6.64
N LYS A 116 13.23 10.58 -6.34
CA LYS A 116 13.97 11.82 -6.61
C LYS A 116 15.23 11.89 -5.74
N ALA A 117 16.20 12.69 -6.15
CA ALA A 117 17.44 12.84 -5.40
C ALA A 117 17.18 13.50 -4.02
N PRO A 118 17.48 12.81 -2.90
CA PRO A 118 17.26 13.36 -1.58
C PRO A 118 18.36 14.36 -1.17
N LEU A 119 17.98 15.37 -0.39
CA LEU A 119 18.90 16.24 0.36
C LEU A 119 19.23 15.67 1.75
N ALA A 120 18.31 14.87 2.31
CA ALA A 120 18.50 14.12 3.54
C ALA A 120 17.72 12.80 3.47
N THR A 121 18.15 11.80 4.21
CA THR A 121 17.49 10.49 4.28
C THR A 121 17.43 10.03 5.74
N PHE A 122 16.28 9.53 6.16
CA PHE A 122 16.05 8.96 7.48
C PHE A 122 15.54 7.53 7.34
N GLU A 123 16.15 6.60 8.07
CA GLU A 123 15.61 5.25 8.23
C GLU A 123 14.68 5.27 9.43
N SER A 124 13.45 4.79 9.28
CA SER A 124 12.42 4.75 10.31
C SER A 124 12.49 3.43 11.09
N PRO A 125 12.08 3.38 12.38
CA PRO A 125 12.11 2.15 13.17
C PRO A 125 11.30 0.98 12.57
N ASP A 126 10.31 1.26 11.74
CA ASP A 126 9.50 0.28 11.01
C ASP A 126 10.12 -0.18 9.67
N GLY A 127 11.34 0.26 9.35
CA GLY A 127 12.07 -0.12 8.13
C GLY A 127 11.77 0.71 6.88
N ASP A 128 10.94 1.75 7.02
CA ASP A 128 10.77 2.77 5.99
C ASP A 128 12.04 3.60 5.81
N ILE A 129 12.26 4.09 4.59
CA ILE A 129 13.28 5.09 4.30
C ILE A 129 12.56 6.33 3.80
N ILE A 130 12.71 7.44 4.51
CA ILE A 130 12.13 8.74 4.15
C ILE A 130 13.22 9.60 3.53
N ASP A 131 12.99 10.00 2.29
CA ASP A 131 13.83 10.88 1.51
C ASP A 131 13.26 12.29 1.52
N CYS A 132 14.02 13.25 2.04
CA CYS A 132 13.67 14.67 1.98
C CYS A 132 14.10 15.22 0.63
N VAL A 133 13.13 15.52 -0.23
CA VAL A 133 13.36 15.99 -1.59
C VAL A 133 13.03 17.47 -1.65
N HIS A 134 13.89 18.28 -2.28
CA HIS A 134 13.61 19.69 -2.48
C HIS A 134 12.22 19.89 -3.11
N ILE A 135 11.45 20.83 -2.60
CA ILE A 135 10.02 21.00 -2.94
C ILE A 135 9.79 21.14 -4.44
N SER A 136 10.69 21.80 -5.18
CA SER A 136 10.62 21.98 -6.64
C SER A 136 10.96 20.74 -7.47
N ASN A 137 11.46 19.66 -6.84
CA ASN A 137 11.94 18.46 -7.54
C ASN A 137 11.02 17.25 -7.33
N GLN A 138 9.89 17.44 -6.64
CA GLN A 138 8.94 16.38 -6.30
C GLN A 138 8.26 15.76 -7.54
N PRO A 139 7.70 14.54 -7.43
CA PRO A 139 7.06 13.83 -8.54
C PRO A 139 5.93 14.59 -9.25
N ALA A 140 5.27 15.54 -8.58
CA ALA A 140 4.23 16.39 -9.17
C ALA A 140 4.66 17.04 -10.50
N PHE A 141 5.92 17.48 -10.60
CA PHE A 141 6.43 18.23 -11.75
C PHE A 141 6.84 17.36 -12.95
N ASP A 142 6.69 16.03 -12.84
CA ASP A 142 6.74 15.17 -14.02
C ASP A 142 5.48 15.34 -14.91
N HIS A 143 4.42 16.01 -14.40
CA HIS A 143 3.24 16.34 -15.20
C HIS A 143 3.57 17.40 -16.27
N PRO A 144 3.18 17.20 -17.55
CA PRO A 144 3.49 18.16 -18.62
C PRO A 144 3.02 19.59 -18.34
N PHE A 145 1.84 19.75 -17.74
CA PHE A 145 1.28 21.07 -17.40
C PHE A 145 1.84 21.69 -16.10
N LEU A 146 2.67 20.97 -15.34
CA LEU A 146 3.24 21.48 -14.08
C LEU A 146 4.71 21.90 -14.17
N LYS A 147 5.38 21.75 -15.32
CA LYS A 147 6.83 22.02 -15.45
C LYS A 147 7.28 23.41 -15.01
N ASN A 148 6.44 24.43 -15.19
CA ASN A 148 6.70 25.82 -14.84
C ASN A 148 5.72 26.34 -13.78
N HIS A 149 5.11 25.44 -13.01
CA HIS A 149 4.09 25.78 -12.03
C HIS A 149 4.70 26.56 -10.86
N THR A 150 4.08 27.68 -10.48
CA THR A 150 4.44 28.42 -9.26
C THR A 150 3.77 27.76 -8.07
N ILE A 151 4.59 27.26 -7.14
CA ILE A 151 4.10 26.56 -5.96
C ILE A 151 3.37 27.53 -5.03
N GLN A 152 2.09 27.29 -4.79
CA GLN A 152 1.34 27.95 -3.73
C GLN A 152 1.74 27.34 -2.38
N MET A 153 2.29 28.14 -1.47
CA MET A 153 2.73 27.68 -0.15
C MET A 153 1.63 27.73 0.92
N ARG A 154 0.47 28.31 0.59
CA ARG A 154 -0.71 28.34 1.47
C ARG A 154 -1.98 28.58 0.65
N PRO A 155 -3.14 28.10 1.12
CA PRO A 155 -4.44 28.46 0.56
C PRO A 155 -4.68 29.97 0.73
N ALA A 156 -5.47 30.55 -0.18
CA ALA A 156 -5.96 31.91 -0.03
C ALA A 156 -7.04 31.99 1.06
N TYR A 157 -7.91 30.97 1.13
CA TYR A 157 -8.97 30.87 2.12
C TYR A 157 -9.02 29.47 2.73
N HIS A 158 -9.08 29.42 4.06
CA HIS A 158 -9.37 28.22 4.83
C HIS A 158 -10.86 28.22 5.20
N PRO A 159 -11.57 27.07 5.21
CA PRO A 159 -12.98 27.04 5.57
C PRO A 159 -13.23 27.55 6.99
N GLU A 160 -14.29 28.32 7.20
CA GLU A 160 -14.72 28.75 8.53
C GLU A 160 -15.42 27.60 9.27
N GLY A 161 -15.04 27.37 10.54
CA GLY A 161 -15.56 26.26 11.34
C GLY A 161 -16.96 26.52 11.92
N LEU A 162 -17.74 25.46 12.11
CA LEU A 162 -19.03 25.50 12.85
C LEU A 162 -18.86 25.81 14.33
N TYR A 163 -17.71 25.42 14.89
CA TYR A 163 -17.36 25.60 16.28
C TYR A 163 -16.01 26.28 16.31
N ASP A 164 -16.00 27.47 16.90
CA ASP A 164 -14.81 28.13 17.37
C ASP A 164 -14.16 27.16 18.39
N GLU A 165 -13.15 26.38 17.98
CA GLU A 165 -12.42 25.44 18.86
C GLU A 165 -11.80 26.16 20.09
N SER A 166 -11.91 27.49 20.14
CA SER A 166 -11.51 28.37 21.23
C SER A 166 -12.34 28.26 22.52
N LYS A 167 -13.46 27.51 22.59
CA LYS A 167 -14.29 27.42 23.82
C LYS A 167 -14.33 26.08 24.55
N VAL A 168 -13.64 25.04 24.08
CA VAL A 168 -13.36 23.84 24.88
C VAL A 168 -11.93 23.38 24.63
N ALA A 169 -10.96 24.26 24.88
CA ALA A 169 -9.60 23.83 25.18
C ALA A 169 -9.61 23.18 26.58
N SER A 170 -10.24 22.01 26.70
CA SER A 170 -9.76 21.07 27.70
C SER A 170 -8.32 20.75 27.28
N GLN A 171 -7.39 21.00 28.18
CA GLN A 171 -5.95 20.74 28.02
C GLN A 171 -5.66 19.23 27.94
N GLN A 172 -6.47 18.45 27.23
CA GLN A 172 -6.02 17.17 26.73
C GLN A 172 -5.20 17.49 25.48
N GLN A 173 -3.88 17.48 25.62
CA GLN A 173 -3.00 17.22 24.49
C GLN A 173 -3.61 16.03 23.74
N THR A 174 -4.33 16.27 22.64
CA THR A 174 -4.57 15.21 21.66
C THR A 174 -3.18 14.73 21.34
N GLN A 175 -2.83 13.52 21.79
CA GLN A 175 -1.51 12.94 21.55
C GLN A 175 -1.32 13.05 20.03
N THR A 176 -0.48 13.98 19.60
CA THR A 176 -0.33 14.34 18.19
C THR A 176 0.05 13.06 17.49
N ILE A 177 -0.86 12.54 16.68
CA ILE A 177 -0.58 11.36 15.88
C ILE A 177 0.67 11.66 15.07
N ALA A 178 1.70 10.89 15.37
CA ALA A 178 3.02 11.02 14.78
C ALA A 178 3.19 9.93 13.73
N GLN A 179 4.19 10.10 12.89
CA GLN A 179 4.65 9.02 12.04
C GLN A 179 5.92 8.45 12.66
N MET A 180 6.12 7.13 12.56
CA MET A 180 7.22 6.45 13.25
C MET A 180 8.60 7.05 12.91
N TRP A 181 8.77 7.54 11.68
CA TRP A 181 10.02 8.14 11.22
C TRP A 181 10.40 9.44 11.96
N HIS A 182 9.46 10.12 12.61
CA HIS A 182 9.72 11.30 13.43
C HIS A 182 10.65 11.03 14.62
N GLN A 183 10.79 9.76 15.02
CA GLN A 183 11.74 9.35 16.05
C GLN A 183 13.19 9.57 15.60
N ASN A 184 13.45 9.50 14.29
CA ASN A 184 14.80 9.51 13.73
C ASN A 184 15.14 10.80 12.97
N GLY A 185 14.17 11.70 12.76
CA GLY A 185 14.45 13.02 12.20
C GLY A 185 13.22 13.77 11.70
N LYS A 186 13.49 14.94 11.11
CA LYS A 186 12.52 15.81 10.44
C LYS A 186 13.14 16.32 9.15
N CYS A 187 12.34 16.50 8.10
CA CYS A 187 12.87 17.05 6.86
C CYS A 187 13.20 18.55 7.01
N PRO A 188 14.29 19.04 6.39
CA PRO A 188 14.64 20.46 6.39
C PRO A 188 13.55 21.35 5.77
N GLU A 189 13.64 22.66 5.98
CA GLU A 189 12.86 23.64 5.22
C GLU A 189 13.10 23.49 3.71
N ASP A 190 12.13 23.92 2.90
CA ASP A 190 12.14 23.80 1.43
C ASP A 190 12.24 22.37 0.88
N THR A 191 11.96 21.36 1.71
CA THR A 191 11.89 19.96 1.29
C THR A 191 10.56 19.32 1.65
N ILE A 192 10.23 18.20 1.02
CA ILE A 192 9.10 17.34 1.39
C ILE A 192 9.59 15.92 1.70
N PRO A 193 9.04 15.25 2.72
CA PRO A 193 9.33 13.85 2.99
C PRO A 193 8.62 12.96 1.96
N ILE A 194 9.39 12.08 1.32
CA ILE A 194 8.87 11.06 0.40
C ILE A 194 9.33 9.68 0.89
N ARG A 195 8.38 8.76 1.11
CA ARG A 195 8.74 7.36 1.37
C ARG A 195 9.39 6.75 0.13
N ARG A 196 10.63 6.28 0.27
CA ARG A 196 11.39 5.66 -0.81
C ARG A 196 10.69 4.38 -1.27
N THR A 197 10.43 4.30 -2.57
CA THR A 197 9.91 3.07 -3.19
C THR A 197 11.05 2.07 -3.38
N LYS A 198 10.90 0.84 -2.90
CA LYS A 198 11.89 -0.22 -3.04
C LYS A 198 11.63 -1.06 -4.29
N LYS A 199 12.60 -1.88 -4.69
CA LYS A 199 12.50 -2.71 -5.92
C LYS A 199 11.43 -3.78 -5.76
N GLU A 200 11.39 -4.40 -4.60
CA GLU A 200 10.42 -5.36 -4.13
C GLU A 200 8.99 -4.80 -4.20
N ASP A 201 8.80 -3.51 -3.87
CA ASP A 201 7.49 -2.86 -3.96
C ASP A 201 6.92 -2.89 -5.37
N VAL A 202 7.75 -2.50 -6.34
CA VAL A 202 7.36 -2.50 -7.76
C VAL A 202 7.17 -3.93 -8.30
N LEU A 203 7.86 -4.92 -7.71
CA LEU A 203 7.79 -6.31 -8.16
C LEU A 203 6.58 -7.08 -7.65
N ARG A 204 5.96 -6.65 -6.54
CA ARG A 204 4.68 -7.20 -6.04
C ARG A 204 3.52 -6.92 -6.99
N ALA A 205 3.49 -5.70 -7.54
CA ALA A 205 2.49 -5.33 -8.54
C ALA A 205 2.53 -6.23 -9.80
N SER A 206 1.34 -6.50 -10.35
CA SER A 206 1.16 -7.28 -11.58
C SER A 206 1.97 -6.78 -12.78
N SER A 207 2.27 -5.48 -12.85
CA SER A 207 3.22 -4.90 -13.80
C SER A 207 3.81 -3.60 -13.27
N VAL A 208 4.99 -3.24 -13.78
CA VAL A 208 5.67 -1.97 -13.44
C VAL A 208 4.79 -0.74 -13.72
N ARG A 209 3.94 -0.79 -14.76
CA ARG A 209 3.05 0.32 -15.12
C ARG A 209 1.87 0.45 -14.15
N ARG A 210 1.47 -0.64 -13.51
CA ARG A 210 0.32 -0.69 -12.58
C ARG A 210 0.71 -0.45 -11.12
N TYR A 211 2.00 -0.42 -10.78
CA TYR A 211 2.43 -0.10 -9.42
C TYR A 211 1.86 1.26 -8.98
N GLY A 212 1.21 1.28 -7.82
CA GLY A 212 0.57 2.46 -7.25
C GLY A 212 -0.78 2.85 -7.87
N LYS A 213 -1.37 2.06 -8.77
CA LYS A 213 -2.68 2.37 -9.39
C LYS A 213 -3.78 1.42 -8.91
N LYS A 214 -4.99 1.94 -8.67
CA LYS A 214 -6.18 1.13 -8.44
C LYS A 214 -6.65 0.46 -9.75
N ARG A 215 -7.41 -0.63 -9.64
CA ARG A 215 -8.08 -1.27 -10.78
C ARG A 215 -9.40 -0.53 -11.08
N ASN A 216 -9.92 -0.68 -12.30
CA ASN A 216 -11.23 -0.14 -12.66
C ASN A 216 -12.30 -0.68 -11.69
N ARG A 217 -13.30 0.14 -11.33
CA ARG A 217 -14.44 -0.17 -10.43
C ARG A 217 -14.13 -0.26 -8.91
N SER A 218 -13.18 0.52 -8.41
CA SER A 218 -12.86 0.59 -6.96
C SER A 218 -13.66 1.65 -6.19
N THR A 219 -14.79 2.11 -6.71
CA THR A 219 -15.64 3.11 -6.03
C THR A 219 -17.01 2.50 -5.82
N PRO A 220 -17.56 2.58 -4.59
CA PRO A 220 -18.93 2.16 -4.38
C PRO A 220 -19.83 3.07 -5.21
N ASN A 221 -20.88 2.50 -5.79
CA ASN A 221 -21.95 3.28 -6.38
C ASN A 221 -23.23 2.92 -5.64
N PRO A 222 -23.59 3.66 -4.57
CA PRO A 222 -24.79 3.39 -3.79
C PRO A 222 -26.08 3.41 -4.61
N MET A 223 -26.04 4.04 -5.80
CA MET A 223 -27.16 4.23 -6.71
C MET A 223 -27.20 3.21 -7.86
N SER A 224 -26.34 2.19 -7.86
CA SER A 224 -26.41 1.15 -8.90
C SER A 224 -27.69 0.33 -8.75
N VAL A 225 -28.48 0.30 -9.82
CA VAL A 225 -29.71 -0.49 -9.92
C VAL A 225 -29.43 -1.94 -10.32
N ASP A 226 -28.17 -2.27 -10.57
CA ASP A 226 -27.69 -3.57 -11.04
C ASP A 226 -27.03 -4.33 -9.87
N PRO A 227 -27.71 -5.34 -9.29
CA PRO A 227 -27.18 -6.17 -8.21
C PRO A 227 -25.92 -6.93 -8.62
N ASP A 228 -25.76 -7.26 -9.91
CA ASP A 228 -24.58 -8.00 -10.40
C ASP A 228 -23.33 -7.10 -10.41
N MET A 229 -23.50 -5.77 -10.52
CA MET A 229 -22.39 -4.82 -10.39
C MET A 229 -21.90 -4.61 -8.94
N LEU A 230 -22.65 -5.06 -7.94
CA LEU A 230 -22.29 -4.92 -6.51
C LEU A 230 -21.18 -5.91 -6.09
N ASN A 231 -21.17 -7.13 -6.65
CA ASN A 231 -20.18 -8.17 -6.32
C ASN A 231 -19.04 -8.29 -7.36
N ASP A 232 -19.21 -7.79 -8.59
CA ASP A 232 -18.25 -7.97 -9.69
C ASP A 232 -16.92 -7.20 -9.53
N SER A 233 -16.86 -6.27 -8.58
CA SER A 233 -15.64 -5.48 -8.32
C SER A 233 -14.60 -6.28 -7.53
N GLY A 234 -15.03 -7.23 -6.69
CA GLY A 234 -14.21 -7.84 -5.65
C GLY A 234 -13.93 -6.88 -4.48
N HIS A 235 -14.68 -5.79 -4.35
CA HIS A 235 -14.62 -4.84 -3.24
C HIS A 235 -15.88 -4.95 -2.37
N GLN A 236 -15.76 -4.65 -1.08
CA GLN A 236 -16.83 -4.58 -0.10
C GLN A 236 -16.73 -3.26 0.65
N HIS A 237 -17.86 -2.64 0.93
CA HIS A 237 -17.96 -1.31 1.51
C HIS A 237 -18.91 -1.31 2.71
N ALA A 238 -18.60 -0.44 3.66
CA ALA A 238 -19.53 -0.01 4.70
C ALA A 238 -19.33 1.50 4.86
N ILE A 239 -20.23 2.26 4.23
CA ILE A 239 -20.07 3.70 4.05
C ILE A 239 -21.31 4.48 4.45
N ALA A 240 -21.08 5.72 4.85
CA ALA A 240 -22.07 6.78 4.91
C ALA A 240 -21.83 7.75 3.75
N TYR A 241 -22.88 8.33 3.18
CA TYR A 241 -22.73 9.26 2.05
C TYR A 241 -23.79 10.36 2.04
N VAL A 242 -23.46 11.44 1.34
CA VAL A 242 -24.40 12.50 0.94
C VAL A 242 -24.25 12.83 -0.53
N GLU A 243 -25.37 13.15 -1.16
CA GLU A 243 -25.46 13.49 -2.58
C GLU A 243 -26.52 14.58 -2.81
N GLY A 244 -26.69 15.01 -4.07
CA GLY A 244 -27.77 15.91 -4.46
C GLY A 244 -27.54 17.42 -4.25
N ASP A 245 -26.44 17.79 -3.57
CA ASP A 245 -25.99 19.18 -3.40
C ASP A 245 -24.61 19.40 -4.08
N LYS A 246 -24.14 20.64 -4.13
CA LYS A 246 -22.76 20.98 -4.52
C LYS A 246 -21.88 21.05 -3.29
N TYR A 247 -20.82 20.26 -3.28
CA TYR A 247 -19.86 20.20 -2.17
C TYR A 247 -18.50 20.74 -2.59
N TYR A 248 -17.89 21.55 -1.73
CA TYR A 248 -16.59 22.18 -1.95
C TYR A 248 -15.51 21.61 -1.03
N GLY A 249 -15.79 20.49 -0.36
CA GLY A 249 -14.87 19.86 0.57
C GLY A 249 -15.57 18.95 1.58
N ALA A 250 -14.75 18.21 2.32
CA ALA A 250 -15.17 17.32 3.39
C ALA A 250 -14.14 17.33 4.52
N LYS A 251 -14.63 17.26 5.76
CA LYS A 251 -13.81 17.08 6.96
C LYS A 251 -14.34 15.91 7.77
N ALA A 252 -13.44 15.12 8.34
CA ALA A 252 -13.81 14.06 9.27
C ALA A 252 -12.71 13.78 10.29
N THR A 253 -13.13 13.38 11.50
CA THR A 253 -12.26 12.71 12.47
C THR A 253 -12.42 11.21 12.30
N ILE A 254 -11.32 10.54 11.95
CA ILE A 254 -11.27 9.13 11.55
C ILE A 254 -10.48 8.35 12.60
N ASN A 255 -11.11 7.34 13.17
CA ASN A 255 -10.45 6.47 14.13
C ASN A 255 -9.50 5.49 13.43
N VAL A 256 -8.31 5.27 14.01
CA VAL A 256 -7.20 4.53 13.37
C VAL A 256 -7.03 3.15 13.97
N TRP A 257 -7.06 2.12 13.12
CA TRP A 257 -6.87 0.70 13.48
C TRP A 257 -5.84 0.03 12.59
N GLN A 258 -5.41 -1.16 13.00
CA GLN A 258 -4.59 -2.06 12.19
C GLN A 258 -5.38 -3.35 11.90
N PRO A 259 -6.32 -3.32 10.94
CA PRO A 259 -7.09 -4.51 10.56
C PRO A 259 -6.17 -5.63 10.07
N LYS A 260 -6.53 -6.88 10.38
CA LYS A 260 -5.89 -8.06 9.83
C LYS A 260 -6.29 -8.22 8.35
N ILE A 261 -5.29 -8.41 7.50
CA ILE A 261 -5.47 -8.74 6.08
C ILE A 261 -5.23 -10.25 5.89
N GLU A 262 -6.14 -10.94 5.20
CA GLU A 262 -6.01 -12.36 4.90
C GLU A 262 -5.00 -12.62 3.79
N GLN A 263 -5.22 -12.01 2.61
CA GLN A 263 -4.37 -12.24 1.43
C GLN A 263 -3.52 -11.01 1.12
N ALA A 264 -2.27 -11.22 0.71
CA ALA A 264 -1.34 -10.11 0.47
C ALA A 264 -1.79 -9.15 -0.65
N ASN A 265 -2.64 -9.60 -1.58
CA ASN A 265 -3.24 -8.81 -2.65
C ASN A 265 -4.57 -8.14 -2.27
N GLU A 266 -5.02 -8.29 -1.02
CA GLU A 266 -6.14 -7.57 -0.45
C GLU A 266 -5.67 -6.31 0.29
N PHE A 267 -6.61 -5.46 0.66
CA PHE A 267 -6.38 -4.30 1.51
C PHE A 267 -7.61 -3.99 2.35
N SER A 268 -7.43 -3.12 3.34
CA SER A 268 -8.50 -2.52 4.13
C SER A 268 -8.21 -1.02 4.30
N LEU A 269 -9.18 -0.18 3.92
CA LEU A 269 -9.08 1.29 3.96
C LEU A 269 -10.12 1.87 4.91
N SER A 270 -9.82 3.05 5.44
CA SER A 270 -10.76 3.97 6.05
C SER A 270 -10.51 5.36 5.47
N GLN A 271 -11.47 5.89 4.73
CA GLN A 271 -11.28 7.13 3.98
C GLN A 271 -12.57 7.90 3.76
N PHE A 272 -12.44 9.07 3.16
CA PHE A 272 -13.53 9.72 2.46
C PHE A 272 -13.20 9.91 0.98
N TRP A 273 -14.26 9.97 0.17
CA TRP A 273 -14.22 10.22 -1.27
C TRP A 273 -14.93 11.54 -1.56
N ILE A 274 -14.28 12.40 -2.34
CA ILE A 274 -14.86 13.60 -2.91
C ILE A 274 -15.08 13.33 -4.40
N LEU A 275 -16.33 13.21 -4.80
CA LEU A 275 -16.71 12.65 -6.10
C LEU A 275 -17.44 13.65 -6.99
N GLY A 276 -17.17 13.60 -8.29
CA GLY A 276 -17.92 14.33 -9.31
C GLY A 276 -17.86 13.62 -10.67
N GLY A 277 -18.91 13.74 -11.48
CA GLY A 277 -19.02 13.05 -12.78
C GLY A 277 -19.77 11.70 -12.67
N SER A 278 -19.61 10.84 -13.67
CA SER A 278 -20.39 9.60 -13.77
C SER A 278 -19.57 8.35 -13.42
N PHE A 279 -20.11 7.52 -12.53
CA PHE A 279 -19.50 6.24 -12.15
C PHE A 279 -19.24 5.35 -13.38
N GLY A 280 -18.07 4.70 -13.40
CA GLY A 280 -17.65 3.79 -14.47
C GLY A 280 -17.36 4.44 -15.84
N GLN A 281 -17.50 5.76 -15.97
CA GLN A 281 -17.22 6.50 -17.20
C GLN A 281 -16.13 7.55 -16.97
N ASP A 282 -16.46 8.69 -16.39
CA ASP A 282 -15.61 9.87 -16.31
C ASP A 282 -15.52 10.46 -14.88
N LEU A 283 -15.77 9.60 -13.88
CA LEU A 283 -15.68 9.92 -12.47
C LEU A 283 -14.34 10.58 -12.10
N ASN A 284 -14.43 11.73 -11.45
CA ASN A 284 -13.35 12.39 -10.76
C ASN A 284 -13.45 12.02 -9.27
N SER A 285 -12.32 11.68 -8.66
CA SER A 285 -12.24 11.34 -7.24
C SER A 285 -11.00 11.97 -6.61
N ILE A 286 -11.16 12.50 -5.39
CA ILE A 286 -10.09 12.76 -4.44
C ILE A 286 -10.38 11.94 -3.19
N GLU A 287 -9.38 11.20 -2.75
CA GLU A 287 -9.47 10.22 -1.65
C GLU A 287 -8.38 10.50 -0.62
N ALA A 288 -8.75 10.48 0.66
CA ALA A 288 -7.82 10.67 1.76
C ALA A 288 -8.25 9.89 3.01
N GLY A 289 -7.29 9.26 3.68
CA GLY A 289 -7.57 8.39 4.81
C GLY A 289 -6.35 7.60 5.29
N TRP A 290 -6.60 6.48 5.95
CA TRP A 290 -5.56 5.49 6.29
C TRP A 290 -5.86 4.13 5.64
N GLN A 291 -4.81 3.35 5.41
CA GLN A 291 -4.94 2.02 4.83
C GLN A 291 -3.92 1.02 5.36
N VAL A 292 -4.29 -0.26 5.30
CA VAL A 292 -3.38 -1.40 5.39
C VAL A 292 -3.38 -2.12 4.04
N SER A 293 -2.25 -2.06 3.33
CA SER A 293 -2.12 -2.62 1.97
C SER A 293 -0.76 -3.32 1.78
N PRO A 294 -0.70 -4.65 2.02
CA PRO A 294 0.55 -5.40 1.91
C PRO A 294 1.10 -5.44 0.48
N ASP A 295 0.26 -5.49 -0.55
CA ASP A 295 0.70 -5.43 -1.95
C ASP A 295 1.43 -4.10 -2.24
N LEU A 296 0.93 -2.98 -1.71
CA LEU A 296 1.51 -1.66 -1.95
C LEU A 296 2.77 -1.39 -1.13
N TYR A 297 2.75 -1.72 0.16
CA TYR A 297 3.80 -1.33 1.12
C TYR A 297 4.74 -2.46 1.54
N GLY A 298 4.31 -3.72 1.43
CA GLY A 298 5.10 -4.89 1.81
C GLY A 298 5.04 -5.23 3.29
N ASP A 299 4.15 -4.57 4.03
CA ASP A 299 3.88 -4.78 5.44
C ASP A 299 2.38 -4.60 5.75
N ASN A 300 2.02 -4.81 7.01
CA ASN A 300 0.65 -4.65 7.51
C ASN A 300 0.50 -3.36 8.36
N ASN A 301 1.39 -2.37 8.19
CA ASN A 301 1.30 -1.15 8.97
C ASN A 301 0.17 -0.26 8.45
N THR A 302 -0.55 0.38 9.37
CA THR A 302 -1.56 1.38 9.03
C THR A 302 -0.89 2.66 8.57
N ARG A 303 -1.16 3.08 7.33
CA ARG A 303 -0.43 4.15 6.65
C ARG A 303 -1.38 5.23 6.16
N LEU A 304 -1.01 6.49 6.39
CA LEU A 304 -1.70 7.65 5.81
C LEU A 304 -1.62 7.55 4.29
N PHE A 305 -2.71 7.79 3.58
CA PHE A 305 -2.68 7.79 2.13
C PHE A 305 -3.59 8.83 1.50
N THR A 306 -3.30 9.10 0.25
CA THR A 306 -4.23 9.76 -0.67
C THR A 306 -4.29 9.00 -1.98
N TYR A 307 -5.38 9.20 -2.72
CA TYR A 307 -5.52 8.81 -4.11
C TYR A 307 -6.29 9.92 -4.85
N TRP A 308 -6.12 10.02 -6.15
CA TRP A 308 -6.97 10.86 -6.98
C TRP A 308 -7.09 10.27 -8.39
N THR A 309 -8.17 10.54 -9.10
CA THR A 309 -8.34 10.23 -10.53
C THR A 309 -9.27 11.26 -11.18
N SER A 310 -9.13 11.46 -12.48
CA SER A 310 -10.05 12.28 -13.29
C SER A 310 -10.71 11.50 -14.43
N ASP A 311 -10.54 10.18 -14.46
CA ASP A 311 -11.01 9.31 -15.55
C ASP A 311 -11.50 7.94 -15.06
N ALA A 312 -12.17 7.90 -13.91
CA ALA A 312 -12.70 6.67 -13.33
C ALA A 312 -11.65 5.53 -13.20
N TYR A 313 -10.45 5.87 -12.74
CA TYR A 313 -9.33 4.93 -12.51
C TYR A 313 -8.76 4.28 -13.77
N GLN A 314 -9.11 4.76 -14.98
CA GLN A 314 -8.69 4.13 -16.23
C GLN A 314 -7.22 4.35 -16.56
N ALA A 315 -6.77 5.61 -16.61
CA ALA A 315 -5.41 5.96 -16.99
C ALA A 315 -4.75 6.94 -16.01
N THR A 316 -5.51 7.82 -15.37
CA THR A 316 -5.00 8.80 -14.40
C THR A 316 -4.97 8.27 -12.98
N GLY A 317 -4.26 8.97 -12.11
CA GLY A 317 -4.26 8.66 -10.69
C GLY A 317 -3.24 7.62 -10.23
N CYS A 318 -2.91 7.73 -8.96
CA CYS A 318 -2.12 6.78 -8.20
C CYS A 318 -2.21 7.11 -6.70
N TYR A 319 -1.74 6.18 -5.87
CA TYR A 319 -1.53 6.41 -4.46
C TYR A 319 -0.41 7.41 -4.19
N ASN A 320 -0.63 8.31 -3.23
CA ASN A 320 0.39 9.18 -2.64
C ASN A 320 1.15 9.98 -3.72
N LEU A 321 2.48 10.00 -3.62
CA LEU A 321 3.39 10.64 -4.57
C LEU A 321 3.94 9.66 -5.63
N LEU A 322 3.26 8.53 -5.89
CA LEU A 322 3.72 7.50 -6.85
C LEU A 322 3.52 7.90 -8.32
N CYS A 323 2.97 9.08 -8.57
CA CYS A 323 2.79 9.70 -9.87
C CYS A 323 2.62 11.21 -9.67
N SER A 324 2.66 11.95 -10.77
CA SER A 324 2.46 13.39 -10.78
C SER A 324 1.00 13.77 -10.55
N GLY A 325 0.72 14.86 -9.82
CA GLY A 325 -0.63 15.43 -9.69
C GLY A 325 -0.81 16.20 -8.39
N PHE A 326 -0.59 15.53 -7.26
CA PHE A 326 -0.59 16.17 -5.95
C PHE A 326 0.73 16.92 -5.71
N ILE A 327 0.64 18.19 -5.32
CA ILE A 327 1.79 19.04 -4.96
C ILE A 327 1.84 19.11 -3.44
N GLN A 328 2.77 18.41 -2.83
CA GLN A 328 3.03 18.50 -1.40
C GLN A 328 3.90 19.72 -1.10
N ILE A 329 3.57 20.42 -0.02
CA ILE A 329 4.31 21.60 0.47
C ILE A 329 4.83 21.44 1.90
N ASN A 330 4.25 20.50 2.64
CA ASN A 330 4.59 20.25 4.03
C ASN A 330 5.83 19.36 4.15
N ASN A 331 6.74 19.73 5.07
CA ASN A 331 7.98 18.99 5.35
C ASN A 331 7.89 18.09 6.61
N GLN A 332 6.74 18.03 7.27
CA GLN A 332 6.55 17.30 8.53
C GLN A 332 5.84 15.94 8.34
N ILE A 333 4.97 15.77 7.36
CA ILE A 333 4.15 14.56 7.18
C ILE A 333 4.46 13.90 5.84
N ALA A 334 4.81 12.62 5.87
CA ALA A 334 5.13 11.81 4.71
C ALA A 334 3.91 11.01 4.26
N MET A 335 3.44 11.22 3.03
CA MET A 335 2.38 10.38 2.46
C MET A 335 2.85 8.93 2.31
N GLY A 336 2.02 7.99 2.74
CA GLY A 336 2.33 6.56 2.73
C GLY A 336 3.18 6.08 3.90
N ALA A 337 3.59 6.93 4.85
CA ALA A 337 4.29 6.48 6.07
C ALA A 337 3.32 6.03 7.16
N SER A 338 3.81 5.19 8.08
CA SER A 338 3.02 4.60 9.15
C SER A 338 2.47 5.64 10.13
N ILE A 339 1.25 5.39 10.60
CA ILE A 339 0.56 6.18 11.62
C ILE A 339 0.80 5.53 12.99
N PHE A 340 1.17 6.32 13.99
CA PHE A 340 1.32 5.85 15.36
C PHE A 340 0.93 6.94 16.39
N PRO A 341 0.29 6.59 17.51
CA PRO A 341 -0.22 5.26 17.90
C PRO A 341 -1.53 4.86 17.17
N ILE A 342 -1.93 3.60 17.35
CA ILE A 342 -3.17 3.00 16.80
C ILE A 342 -4.11 2.55 17.93
N SER A 343 -5.41 2.48 17.63
CA SER A 343 -6.46 2.11 18.59
C SER A 343 -6.40 0.63 18.98
N ASN A 344 -6.92 0.33 20.17
CA ASN A 344 -6.99 -1.03 20.71
C ASN A 344 -8.42 -1.36 21.17
N TYR A 345 -8.82 -2.61 20.99
CA TYR A 345 -10.15 -3.08 21.39
C TYR A 345 -10.32 -2.96 22.92
N GLY A 346 -11.35 -2.23 23.36
CA GLY A 346 -11.63 -1.95 24.76
C GLY A 346 -10.60 -1.05 25.46
N GLY A 347 -9.65 -0.46 24.71
CA GLY A 347 -8.54 0.32 25.23
C GLY A 347 -8.45 1.73 24.65
N SER A 348 -7.23 2.27 24.59
CA SER A 348 -6.97 3.60 24.04
C SER A 348 -7.44 3.72 22.59
N GLN A 349 -8.11 4.82 22.27
CA GLN A 349 -8.59 5.17 20.93
C GLN A 349 -7.79 6.35 20.39
N TYR A 350 -7.43 6.30 19.10
CA TYR A 350 -6.64 7.32 18.43
C TYR A 350 -7.27 7.70 17.09
N ASP A 351 -7.34 9.01 16.83
CA ASP A 351 -8.01 9.55 15.66
C ASP A 351 -7.15 10.53 14.88
N ILE A 352 -7.25 10.48 13.55
CA ILE A 352 -6.73 11.51 12.64
C ILE A 352 -7.85 12.46 12.22
N ASN A 353 -7.54 13.73 12.05
CA ASN A 353 -8.43 14.71 11.42
C ASN A 353 -7.95 14.95 10.00
N ILE A 354 -8.83 14.84 9.02
CA ILE A 354 -8.51 15.14 7.62
C ILE A 354 -9.55 16.12 7.08
N LEU A 355 -9.06 17.17 6.44
CA LEU A 355 -9.88 18.15 5.70
C LEU A 355 -9.35 18.21 4.27
N VAL A 356 -10.26 18.08 3.30
CA VAL A 356 -9.98 18.45 1.90
C VAL A 356 -11.00 19.48 1.48
N TRP A 357 -10.57 20.58 0.85
CA TRP A 357 -11.46 21.63 0.39
C TRP A 357 -10.94 22.33 -0.87
N LYS A 358 -11.86 22.90 -1.63
CA LYS A 358 -11.57 23.69 -2.81
C LYS A 358 -11.40 25.16 -2.41
N ASP A 359 -10.23 25.72 -2.70
CA ASP A 359 -9.98 27.16 -2.48
C ASP A 359 -10.88 27.99 -3.42
N PRO A 360 -11.74 28.88 -2.90
CA PRO A 360 -12.66 29.67 -3.72
C PRO A 360 -11.96 30.67 -4.65
N LYS A 361 -10.69 31.02 -4.40
CA LYS A 361 -9.95 31.98 -5.22
C LYS A 361 -9.25 31.32 -6.39
N GLU A 362 -8.43 30.31 -6.10
CA GLU A 362 -7.54 29.67 -7.08
C GLU A 362 -8.12 28.36 -7.62
N GLY A 363 -9.16 27.80 -6.98
CA GLY A 363 -9.82 26.56 -7.38
C GLY A 363 -9.08 25.27 -7.01
N ASN A 364 -7.89 25.36 -6.41
CA ASN A 364 -7.11 24.20 -6.01
C ASN A 364 -7.77 23.45 -4.85
N TRP A 365 -7.70 22.12 -4.88
CA TRP A 365 -8.16 21.28 -3.78
C TRP A 365 -7.02 21.07 -2.79
N TRP A 366 -7.12 21.66 -1.61
CA TRP A 366 -6.14 21.57 -0.53
C TRP A 366 -6.41 20.38 0.38
N LEU A 367 -5.35 19.73 0.85
CA LEU A 367 -5.38 18.68 1.86
C LEU A 367 -4.74 19.18 3.16
N GLN A 368 -5.42 18.91 4.26
CA GLN A 368 -4.93 19.17 5.60
C GLN A 368 -5.06 17.92 6.48
N PHE A 369 -4.03 17.71 7.30
CA PHE A 369 -3.94 16.65 8.30
C PHE A 369 -3.82 17.27 9.69
N GLY A 370 -4.62 16.79 10.64
CA GLY A 370 -4.76 17.44 11.94
C GLY A 370 -5.32 18.86 11.83
N ASN A 371 -5.09 19.67 12.86
CA ASN A 371 -5.51 21.06 12.87
C ASN A 371 -4.45 22.02 12.31
N ASP A 372 -3.22 21.55 12.11
CA ASP A 372 -2.06 22.43 11.87
C ASP A 372 -1.32 22.16 10.55
N TYR A 373 -1.50 21.00 9.90
CA TYR A 373 -0.67 20.60 8.77
C TYR A 373 -1.42 20.66 7.44
N VAL A 374 -1.36 21.82 6.78
CA VAL A 374 -1.70 21.91 5.35
C VAL A 374 -0.64 21.17 4.54
N LEU A 375 -1.00 20.01 4.00
CA LEU A 375 -0.06 19.09 3.37
C LEU A 375 0.31 19.50 1.96
N GLY A 376 -0.67 19.94 1.17
CA GLY A 376 -0.51 20.15 -0.26
C GLY A 376 -1.83 20.36 -0.97
N TYR A 377 -1.81 20.35 -2.29
CA TYR A 377 -3.01 20.54 -3.10
C TYR A 377 -2.97 19.79 -4.43
N TRP A 378 -4.16 19.51 -4.96
CA TRP A 378 -4.38 19.13 -6.35
C TRP A 378 -4.82 20.35 -7.15
N PRO A 379 -4.09 20.71 -8.22
CA PRO A 379 -4.50 21.76 -9.13
C PRO A 379 -5.86 21.48 -9.78
N SER A 380 -6.71 22.50 -9.87
CA SER A 380 -8.07 22.36 -10.43
C SER A 380 -8.10 21.78 -11.85
N PHE A 381 -7.10 22.09 -12.67
CA PHE A 381 -7.06 21.66 -14.08
C PHE A 381 -6.89 20.15 -14.26
N LEU A 382 -6.54 19.41 -13.19
CA LEU A 382 -6.47 17.95 -13.24
C LEU A 382 -7.85 17.31 -13.44
N PHE A 383 -8.91 18.05 -13.11
CA PHE A 383 -10.28 17.56 -13.02
C PHE A 383 -11.17 18.21 -14.06
N SER A 384 -12.16 17.45 -14.53
CA SER A 384 -13.25 17.93 -15.37
C SER A 384 -14.43 18.40 -14.52
N TYR A 385 -14.89 17.56 -13.59
CA TYR A 385 -16.06 17.82 -12.73
C TYR A 385 -15.68 18.52 -11.44
N LEU A 386 -14.64 18.03 -10.74
CA LEU A 386 -14.16 18.66 -9.50
C LEU A 386 -13.52 20.04 -9.75
N ALA A 387 -13.35 20.46 -11.02
CA ALA A 387 -13.01 21.84 -11.33
C ALA A 387 -14.13 22.83 -10.95
N ASP A 388 -15.40 22.40 -10.94
CA ASP A 388 -16.53 23.19 -10.42
C ASP A 388 -16.76 22.87 -8.93
N SER A 389 -17.28 21.67 -8.66
CA SER A 389 -17.63 21.18 -7.32
C SER A 389 -17.77 19.66 -7.32
N ALA A 390 -17.78 19.05 -6.14
CA ALA A 390 -18.23 17.67 -5.97
C ALA A 390 -19.76 17.56 -5.93
N SER A 391 -20.29 16.43 -6.38
CA SER A 391 -21.72 16.08 -6.35
C SER A 391 -22.06 15.03 -5.31
N MET A 392 -21.05 14.35 -4.77
CA MET A 392 -21.22 13.32 -3.75
C MET A 392 -20.00 13.29 -2.84
N ILE A 393 -20.24 13.07 -1.55
CA ILE A 393 -19.20 12.82 -0.55
C ILE A 393 -19.53 11.49 0.13
N GLU A 394 -18.55 10.60 0.22
CA GLU A 394 -18.66 9.32 0.90
C GLU A 394 -17.62 9.24 2.02
N TRP A 395 -17.93 8.53 3.09
CA TRP A 395 -17.04 8.24 4.21
C TRP A 395 -17.20 6.78 4.60
N GLY A 396 -16.12 6.09 4.93
CA GLY A 396 -16.21 4.75 5.53
C GLY A 396 -15.09 3.83 5.11
N GLY A 397 -15.41 2.53 5.12
CA GLY A 397 -14.45 1.45 4.86
C GLY A 397 -14.58 0.83 3.48
N GLU A 398 -13.46 0.35 2.96
CA GLU A 398 -13.35 -0.43 1.72
C GLU A 398 -12.39 -1.61 1.95
N VAL A 399 -12.81 -2.82 1.60
CA VAL A 399 -12.01 -4.04 1.64
C VAL A 399 -12.02 -4.73 0.28
N VAL A 400 -10.90 -5.35 -0.11
CA VAL A 400 -10.90 -6.30 -1.23
C VAL A 400 -11.24 -7.69 -0.70
N ASN A 401 -12.28 -8.29 -1.26
CA ASN A 401 -12.66 -9.68 -1.07
C ASN A 401 -12.18 -10.49 -2.30
N SER A 402 -11.08 -11.23 -2.16
CA SER A 402 -10.48 -11.99 -3.27
C SER A 402 -11.05 -13.40 -3.45
N GLU A 403 -11.85 -13.88 -2.49
CA GLU A 403 -12.49 -15.22 -2.47
C GLU A 403 -11.57 -16.38 -2.93
N PRO A 404 -10.36 -16.52 -2.37
CA PRO A 404 -9.36 -17.46 -2.89
C PRO A 404 -9.84 -18.92 -2.87
N ASP A 405 -10.67 -19.28 -1.89
CA ASP A 405 -11.24 -20.61 -1.70
C ASP A 405 -12.75 -20.66 -2.04
N GLY A 406 -13.29 -19.64 -2.72
CA GLY A 406 -14.72 -19.50 -3.04
C GLY A 406 -15.60 -19.12 -1.83
N SER A 407 -14.98 -18.65 -0.75
CA SER A 407 -15.66 -18.11 0.44
C SER A 407 -15.27 -16.66 0.66
N HIS A 408 -16.09 -15.90 1.40
CA HIS A 408 -15.77 -14.52 1.73
C HIS A 408 -14.42 -14.40 2.46
N THR A 409 -13.68 -13.31 2.23
CA THR A 409 -12.42 -13.01 2.94
C THR A 409 -12.64 -12.78 4.43
N SER A 410 -11.66 -13.19 5.25
CA SER A 410 -11.49 -12.86 6.66
C SER A 410 -10.71 -11.56 6.88
N THR A 411 -10.44 -10.80 5.82
CA THR A 411 -9.89 -9.44 5.92
C THR A 411 -10.85 -8.55 6.72
N GLN A 412 -10.31 -7.89 7.74
CA GLN A 412 -11.09 -7.05 8.64
C GLN A 412 -11.30 -5.65 8.03
N MET A 413 -12.48 -5.08 8.23
CA MET A 413 -12.73 -3.66 7.97
C MET A 413 -12.68 -2.87 9.27
N GLY A 414 -11.96 -1.75 9.28
CA GLY A 414 -11.83 -0.91 10.47
C GLY A 414 -11.15 -1.68 11.62
N SER A 415 -11.87 -1.89 12.72
CA SER A 415 -11.41 -2.62 13.89
C SER A 415 -11.58 -4.13 13.75
N GLY A 416 -12.29 -4.59 12.71
CA GLY A 416 -12.71 -5.99 12.57
C GLY A 416 -13.97 -6.35 13.36
N HIS A 417 -14.63 -5.36 13.98
CA HIS A 417 -15.84 -5.55 14.77
C HIS A 417 -17.02 -4.79 14.16
N PHE A 418 -18.23 -5.29 14.41
CA PHE A 418 -19.46 -4.70 13.90
C PHE A 418 -19.83 -3.40 14.63
N PRO A 419 -20.56 -2.49 13.96
CA PRO A 419 -20.89 -1.17 14.49
C PRO A 419 -21.68 -1.16 15.80
N GLU A 420 -22.47 -2.20 16.11
CA GLU A 420 -23.27 -2.28 17.34
C GLU A 420 -22.41 -2.31 18.61
N GLU A 421 -21.14 -2.69 18.49
CA GLU A 421 -20.23 -2.71 19.63
C GLU A 421 -19.84 -1.31 20.11
N GLY A 422 -20.01 -0.28 19.27
CA GLY A 422 -19.86 1.13 19.63
C GLY A 422 -18.43 1.57 20.01
N PHE A 423 -18.35 2.69 20.74
CA PHE A 423 -17.07 3.33 21.07
C PHE A 423 -16.12 2.41 21.84
N GLY A 424 -14.84 2.44 21.45
CA GLY A 424 -13.79 1.62 22.05
C GLY A 424 -13.62 0.26 21.38
N LYS A 425 -14.55 -0.15 20.50
CA LYS A 425 -14.61 -1.50 19.92
C LYS A 425 -14.83 -1.47 18.41
N ALA A 426 -15.84 -0.75 17.94
CA ALA A 426 -16.11 -0.52 16.53
C ALA A 426 -15.26 0.65 16.00
N SER A 427 -14.91 0.62 14.71
CA SER A 427 -14.37 1.81 14.05
C SER A 427 -15.44 2.88 13.87
N TYR A 428 -15.00 4.14 13.82
CA TYR A 428 -15.90 5.26 13.63
C TYR A 428 -15.31 6.38 12.81
N PHE A 429 -16.23 7.12 12.20
CA PHE A 429 -16.02 8.50 11.80
C PHE A 429 -16.88 9.38 12.69
N ARG A 430 -16.34 10.50 13.16
CA ARG A 430 -17.10 11.51 13.91
C ARG A 430 -16.78 12.90 13.41
N ASN A 431 -17.62 13.86 13.79
CA ASN A 431 -17.54 15.24 13.31
C ASN A 431 -17.44 15.28 11.77
N ILE A 432 -18.23 14.45 11.08
CA ILE A 432 -18.26 14.51 9.62
C ILE A 432 -18.93 15.82 9.19
N GLN A 433 -18.28 16.52 8.28
CA GLN A 433 -18.68 17.85 7.80
C GLN A 433 -18.41 17.97 6.31
N VAL A 434 -19.18 18.83 5.64
CA VAL A 434 -18.98 19.22 4.24
C VAL A 434 -18.67 20.71 4.18
N VAL A 435 -17.97 21.15 3.12
CA VAL A 435 -17.74 22.58 2.85
C VAL A 435 -18.77 23.08 1.84
N ASP A 436 -19.49 24.14 2.21
CA ASP A 436 -20.50 24.77 1.36
C ASP A 436 -19.91 25.78 0.36
N SER A 437 -20.75 26.33 -0.52
CA SER A 437 -20.35 27.32 -1.54
C SER A 437 -19.83 28.64 -0.97
N SER A 438 -20.11 28.91 0.31
CA SER A 438 -19.62 30.09 1.03
C SER A 438 -18.35 29.79 1.82
N ASN A 439 -17.70 28.65 1.56
CA ASN A 439 -16.48 28.19 2.21
C ASN A 439 -16.64 28.02 3.73
N ASN A 440 -17.81 27.56 4.18
CA ASN A 440 -18.05 27.21 5.58
C ASN A 440 -18.15 25.69 5.74
N LEU A 441 -17.61 25.17 6.84
CA LEU A 441 -17.93 23.82 7.28
C LEU A 441 -19.39 23.76 7.73
N LYS A 442 -20.09 22.69 7.36
CA LYS A 442 -21.48 22.42 7.74
C LYS A 442 -21.64 20.94 8.09
N ALA A 443 -22.54 20.64 9.01
CA ALA A 443 -22.98 19.26 9.22
C ALA A 443 -23.72 18.79 7.97
N PRO A 444 -23.42 17.60 7.44
CA PRO A 444 -24.13 17.07 6.28
C PRO A 444 -25.60 16.84 6.61
N ARG A 445 -26.48 17.05 5.63
CA ARG A 445 -27.92 16.78 5.73
C ARG A 445 -28.22 15.51 4.95
N GLY A 446 -29.16 14.70 5.43
CA GLY A 446 -29.62 13.51 4.72
C GLY A 446 -28.55 12.43 4.53
N VAL A 447 -27.70 12.21 5.55
CA VAL A 447 -26.68 11.17 5.51
C VAL A 447 -27.35 9.80 5.36
N ALA A 448 -27.11 9.16 4.23
CA ALA A 448 -27.52 7.80 3.94
C ALA A 448 -26.37 6.82 4.23
N SER A 449 -26.67 5.53 4.26
CA SER A 449 -25.67 4.46 4.43
C SER A 449 -25.79 3.41 3.33
N PHE A 450 -24.68 2.73 3.05
CA PHE A 450 -24.61 1.67 2.05
C PHE A 450 -23.60 0.59 2.47
N THR A 451 -23.99 -0.67 2.25
CA THR A 451 -23.14 -1.85 2.31
C THR A 451 -23.68 -2.93 1.37
N GLU A 452 -22.80 -3.71 0.75
CA GLU A 452 -23.19 -4.85 -0.09
C GLU A 452 -23.75 -6.01 0.74
N GLN A 453 -23.11 -6.31 1.89
CA GLN A 453 -23.46 -7.44 2.75
C GLN A 453 -23.28 -7.07 4.24
N SER A 454 -24.36 -6.64 4.89
CA SER A 454 -24.37 -6.22 6.30
C SER A 454 -23.90 -7.30 7.28
N ASN A 455 -24.03 -8.59 6.91
CA ASN A 455 -23.52 -9.69 7.72
C ASN A 455 -21.99 -9.84 7.67
N CYS A 456 -21.31 -9.19 6.73
CA CYS A 456 -19.85 -9.25 6.55
C CYS A 456 -19.21 -7.98 7.12
N TYR A 457 -19.75 -6.83 6.71
CA TYR A 457 -19.38 -5.48 7.15
C TYR A 457 -20.64 -4.63 7.22
N ASP A 458 -20.79 -3.81 8.25
CA ASP A 458 -21.98 -2.98 8.43
C ASP A 458 -21.63 -1.54 8.85
N VAL A 459 -22.62 -0.65 8.75
CA VAL A 459 -22.52 0.77 9.07
C VAL A 459 -23.77 1.27 9.80
N GLN A 460 -23.57 2.00 10.90
CA GLN A 460 -24.66 2.57 11.69
C GLN A 460 -24.44 4.05 11.97
N ASN A 461 -25.35 4.87 11.44
CA ASN A 461 -25.35 6.31 11.60
C ASN A 461 -25.80 6.74 13.00
N GLY A 462 -25.22 7.83 13.49
CA GLY A 462 -25.60 8.47 14.75
C GLY A 462 -25.42 9.98 14.70
N ASN A 463 -26.08 10.67 15.63
CA ASN A 463 -25.94 12.10 15.80
C ASN A 463 -26.11 12.48 17.27
N ASN A 464 -25.18 13.25 17.82
CA ASN A 464 -25.30 13.85 19.14
C ASN A 464 -24.45 15.13 19.26
N GLY A 465 -24.58 15.86 20.37
CA GLY A 465 -23.87 17.13 20.58
C GLY A 465 -22.36 17.00 20.73
N ASP A 466 -21.85 15.85 21.16
CA ASP A 466 -20.43 15.64 21.46
C ASP A 466 -19.63 15.17 20.24
N TRP A 467 -20.24 14.36 19.39
CA TRP A 467 -19.63 13.72 18.22
C TRP A 467 -20.09 14.34 16.88
N GLY A 468 -21.02 15.30 16.95
CA GLY A 468 -21.68 15.84 15.77
C GLY A 468 -22.45 14.75 15.02
N THR A 469 -22.38 14.80 13.69
CA THR A 469 -22.79 13.66 12.87
C THR A 469 -21.65 12.65 12.83
N TYR A 470 -21.97 11.38 13.07
CA TYR A 470 -20.99 10.30 13.16
C TYR A 470 -21.59 8.98 12.68
N PHE A 471 -20.75 7.97 12.50
CA PHE A 471 -21.20 6.61 12.29
C PHE A 471 -20.15 5.62 12.81
N TYR A 472 -20.62 4.47 13.26
CA TYR A 472 -19.76 3.29 13.44
C TYR A 472 -19.79 2.46 12.17
N TYR A 473 -18.69 1.80 11.86
CA TYR A 473 -18.60 0.89 10.73
C TYR A 473 -17.56 -0.20 10.99
N GLY A 474 -17.64 -1.29 10.22
CA GLY A 474 -16.64 -2.34 10.20
C GLY A 474 -17.25 -3.73 10.21
N GLY A 475 -16.40 -4.72 10.39
CA GLY A 475 -16.80 -6.11 10.48
C GLY A 475 -15.62 -7.06 10.26
N PRO A 476 -15.77 -8.33 10.65
CA PRO A 476 -14.72 -9.33 10.55
C PRO A 476 -14.54 -9.87 9.14
N GLY A 477 -15.44 -9.54 8.19
CA GLY A 477 -15.56 -10.26 6.93
C GLY A 477 -16.18 -11.64 7.20
N LYS A 478 -15.43 -12.70 6.91
CA LYS A 478 -15.86 -14.10 7.05
C LYS A 478 -16.30 -14.46 8.47
N ASN A 479 -17.54 -14.91 8.62
CA ASN A 479 -18.13 -15.37 9.87
C ASN A 479 -19.34 -16.31 9.61
N PRO A 480 -19.97 -16.95 10.62
CA PRO A 480 -21.08 -17.87 10.38
C PRO A 480 -22.29 -17.29 9.61
N ASN A 481 -22.51 -15.97 9.64
CA ASN A 481 -23.56 -15.29 8.89
C ASN A 481 -23.07 -14.69 7.55
N CYS A 482 -21.77 -14.78 7.27
CA CYS A 482 -21.09 -14.38 6.04
C CYS A 482 -19.99 -15.43 5.70
N PRO A 483 -20.39 -16.57 5.12
CA PRO A 483 -19.53 -17.76 5.03
C PRO A 483 -18.40 -17.69 4.00
#